data_AF-A0A963GSE8-F1
#
_entry.id   AF-A0A963GSE8-F1
#
_cell.length_a   1.000
_cell.length_b   1.000
_cell.length_c   1.000
_cell.angle_alpha   90.00
_cell.angle_beta   90.00
_cell.angle_gamma   90.00
#
_symmetry.space_group_name_H-M   'P 1'
#
loop_
_entity.id
_entity.type
_entity.pdbx_description
1 polymer ?
#
loop_
_entity_poly.entity_id
_entity_poly.type
_entity_poly.pdbx_seq_one_letter_code
_entity_poly.pdbx_strand_id
1 'polypeptide(L)'
;MRVAFTTMLAAVGVAVAGTAVAGGENDDAMHKLAASSGCMTCHSIESGKPGPKGMDPIGPAWQDVAAQYRGKPGAQDFLTRVVLEGSSPYSSHWKGKVSGLSMPPNASAIKETDARLLVSWILSLGQ
;
A
#
# COMPACT_ATOMS: atom_id res chain seq x y z
N MET A 1 -21.94 62.75 22.82
CA MET A 1 -20.59 62.16 22.82
C MET A 1 -20.74 60.64 22.73
N ARG A 2 -20.09 60.01 21.76
CA ARG A 2 -20.31 58.62 21.30
C ARG A 2 -19.98 57.60 22.39
N VAL A 3 -20.79 56.55 22.54
CA VAL A 3 -20.33 55.27 23.10
C VAL A 3 -20.86 54.14 22.22
N ALA A 4 -19.93 53.30 21.78
CA ALA A 4 -20.05 52.34 20.69
C ALA A 4 -20.76 51.05 21.10
N PHE A 5 -21.56 50.50 20.19
CA PHE A 5 -22.07 49.13 20.28
C PHE A 5 -20.99 48.17 19.79
N THR A 6 -20.38 47.42 20.72
CA THR A 6 -19.51 46.28 20.40
C THR A 6 -20.37 45.02 20.29
N THR A 7 -20.65 44.58 19.06
CA THR A 7 -21.20 43.25 18.76
C THR A 7 -20.13 42.19 18.98
N MET A 8 -20.31 41.34 19.99
CA MET A 8 -19.46 40.17 20.24
C MET A 8 -20.14 38.94 19.62
N LEU A 9 -19.63 38.49 18.48
CA LEU A 9 -20.06 37.25 17.82
C LEU A 9 -19.19 36.10 18.36
N ALA A 10 -19.73 35.32 19.29
CA ALA A 10 -19.06 34.11 19.78
C ALA A 10 -19.49 32.91 18.92
N ALA A 11 -18.68 32.55 17.92
CA ALA A 11 -18.82 31.29 17.20
C ALA A 11 -18.09 30.19 17.98
N VAL A 12 -18.86 29.33 18.67
CA VAL A 12 -18.34 28.11 19.29
C VAL A 12 -18.20 27.06 18.19
N GLY A 13 -16.99 26.95 17.64
CA GLY A 13 -16.63 25.84 16.76
C GLY A 13 -16.41 24.58 17.58
N VAL A 14 -17.31 23.61 17.46
CA VAL A 14 -17.12 22.25 17.97
C VAL A 14 -16.05 21.59 17.10
N ALA A 15 -14.82 21.52 17.62
CA ALA A 15 -13.77 20.70 17.03
C ALA A 15 -14.12 19.23 17.23
N VAL A 16 -14.58 18.56 16.17
CA VAL A 16 -14.64 17.09 16.13
C VAL A 16 -13.21 16.58 16.06
N ALA A 17 -12.68 16.16 17.22
CA ALA A 17 -11.42 15.44 17.29
C ALA A 17 -11.63 14.06 16.61
N GLY A 18 -11.15 13.94 15.37
CA GLY A 18 -11.08 12.66 14.67
C GLY A 18 -10.15 11.71 15.43
N THR A 19 -10.68 10.58 15.86
CA THR A 19 -9.90 9.45 16.39
C THR A 19 -9.08 8.83 15.25
N ALA A 20 -7.83 9.26 15.09
CA ALA A 20 -6.85 8.63 14.22
C ALA A 20 -5.87 7.79 15.05
N VAL A 21 -6.30 6.60 15.50
CA VAL A 21 -5.41 5.60 16.14
C VAL A 21 -5.80 4.17 15.70
N ALA A 22 -5.88 3.93 14.39
CA ALA A 22 -6.13 2.57 13.86
C ALA A 22 -5.07 2.09 12.85
N GLY A 23 -3.97 2.83 12.67
CA GLY A 23 -2.91 2.48 11.71
C GLY A 23 -1.95 1.40 12.19
N GLY A 24 -1.42 1.53 13.43
CA GLY A 24 -0.28 0.73 13.89
C GLY A 24 -0.53 -0.77 14.04
N GLU A 25 -1.68 -1.18 14.62
CA GLU A 25 -1.98 -2.62 14.79
C GLU A 25 -2.23 -3.31 13.44
N ASN A 26 -2.79 -2.59 12.48
CA ASN A 26 -3.03 -3.11 11.14
C ASN A 26 -1.71 -3.25 10.37
N ASP A 27 -0.80 -2.28 10.50
CA ASP A 27 0.53 -2.33 9.88
C ASP A 27 1.34 -3.55 10.35
N ASP A 28 1.39 -3.80 11.66
CA ASP A 28 2.09 -4.97 12.23
C ASP A 28 1.49 -6.30 11.76
N ALA A 29 0.15 -6.39 11.72
CA ALA A 29 -0.55 -7.58 11.24
C ALA A 29 -0.25 -7.85 9.75
N MET A 30 -0.27 -6.81 8.92
CA MET A 30 0.00 -6.93 7.48
C MET A 30 1.46 -7.24 7.19
N HIS A 31 2.39 -6.64 7.94
CA HIS A 31 3.81 -7.00 7.89
C HIS A 31 4.03 -8.48 8.23
N LYS A 32 3.38 -8.97 9.29
CA LYS A 32 3.48 -10.38 9.69
C LYS A 32 2.89 -11.31 8.63
N LEU A 33 1.72 -11.00 8.11
CA LEU A 33 1.08 -11.77 7.04
C LEU A 33 2.01 -11.86 5.83
N ALA A 34 2.47 -10.72 5.32
CA ALA A 34 3.42 -10.62 4.23
C ALA A 34 4.70 -11.45 4.43
N ALA A 35 5.31 -11.35 5.61
CA ALA A 35 6.52 -12.11 5.93
C ALA A 35 6.25 -13.62 5.97
N SER A 36 5.15 -14.03 6.62
CA SER A 36 4.77 -15.44 6.74
C SER A 36 4.35 -16.08 5.43
N SER A 37 3.80 -15.29 4.49
CA SER A 37 3.49 -15.71 3.12
C SER A 37 4.68 -15.60 2.17
N GLY A 38 5.86 -15.20 2.65
CA GLY A 38 7.10 -15.16 1.88
C GLY A 38 7.25 -13.97 0.94
N CYS A 39 6.30 -13.02 0.92
CA CYS A 39 6.27 -11.90 -0.02
C CYS A 39 7.50 -10.99 0.11
N MET A 40 8.00 -10.84 1.35
CA MET A 40 9.17 -9.99 1.68
C MET A 40 10.51 -10.55 1.18
N THR A 41 10.52 -11.76 0.59
CA THR A 41 11.71 -12.31 -0.08
C THR A 41 12.04 -11.55 -1.35
N CYS A 42 11.01 -11.08 -2.05
CA CYS A 42 11.14 -10.43 -3.35
C CYS A 42 10.74 -8.95 -3.31
N HIS A 43 9.84 -8.59 -2.41
CA HIS A 43 9.31 -7.24 -2.29
C HIS A 43 9.85 -6.55 -1.05
N SER A 44 10.06 -5.24 -1.18
CA SER A 44 10.27 -4.35 -0.06
C SER A 44 9.07 -3.42 0.08
N ILE A 45 8.88 -2.86 1.26
CA ILE A 45 7.86 -1.83 1.47
C ILE A 45 8.34 -0.50 0.87
N GLU A 46 9.54 -0.08 1.26
CA GLU A 46 10.13 1.20 0.88
C GLU A 46 10.75 1.15 -0.50
N SER A 47 10.54 2.21 -1.28
CA SER A 47 11.12 2.36 -2.62
C SER A 47 12.65 2.42 -2.58
N GLY A 48 13.29 1.97 -3.67
CA GLY A 48 14.72 2.13 -3.90
C GLY A 48 15.64 1.16 -3.15
N LYS A 49 15.10 0.16 -2.43
CA LYS A 49 15.96 -0.90 -1.86
C LYS A 49 16.63 -1.71 -2.97
N PRO A 50 17.97 -1.86 -2.96
CA PRO A 50 18.65 -2.67 -3.95
C PRO A 50 18.33 -4.16 -3.75
N GLY A 51 18.33 -4.90 -4.85
CA GLY A 51 18.30 -6.35 -4.84
C GLY A 51 19.66 -6.96 -4.43
N PRO A 52 19.73 -8.30 -4.39
CA PRO A 52 20.96 -9.01 -4.04
C PRO A 52 22.14 -8.57 -4.91
N LYS A 53 23.31 -8.38 -4.30
CA LYS A 53 24.57 -8.02 -5.00
C LYS A 53 24.48 -6.71 -5.80
N GLY A 54 23.62 -5.77 -5.38
CA GLY A 54 23.50 -4.45 -6.00
C GLY A 54 22.69 -4.44 -7.31
N MET A 55 21.98 -5.53 -7.61
CA MET A 55 21.04 -5.57 -8.73
C MET A 55 19.79 -4.73 -8.44
N ASP A 56 18.97 -4.49 -9.47
CA ASP A 56 17.61 -3.98 -9.28
C ASP A 56 16.81 -4.88 -8.32
N PRO A 57 15.85 -4.32 -7.57
CA PRO A 57 15.00 -5.10 -6.66
C PRO A 57 14.29 -6.24 -7.41
N ILE A 58 14.02 -7.36 -6.73
CA ILE A 58 13.45 -8.54 -7.38
C ILE A 58 12.00 -8.26 -7.82
N GLY A 59 11.18 -7.76 -6.90
CA GLY A 59 9.85 -7.23 -7.17
C GLY A 59 9.79 -5.73 -6.88
N PRO A 60 8.78 -5.02 -7.40
CA PRO A 60 8.59 -3.60 -7.10
C PRO A 60 8.39 -3.37 -5.61
N ALA A 61 8.85 -2.23 -5.11
CA ALA A 61 8.51 -1.80 -3.77
C ALA A 61 7.00 -1.51 -3.67
N TRP A 62 6.39 -1.80 -2.53
CA TRP A 62 4.94 -1.61 -2.37
C TRP A 62 4.52 -0.15 -2.36
N GLN A 63 5.37 0.77 -1.92
CA GLN A 63 5.13 2.21 -2.12
C GLN A 63 5.05 2.59 -3.60
N ASP A 64 5.90 2.00 -4.46
CA ASP A 64 5.82 2.23 -5.90
C ASP A 64 4.54 1.63 -6.49
N VAL A 65 4.11 0.46 -6.01
CA VAL A 65 2.83 -0.15 -6.39
C VAL A 65 1.67 0.77 -5.99
N ALA A 66 1.64 1.25 -4.75
CA ALA A 66 0.62 2.18 -4.28
C ALA A 66 0.54 3.43 -5.16
N ALA A 67 1.69 4.05 -5.45
CA ALA A 67 1.76 5.23 -6.31
C ALA A 67 1.27 4.95 -7.75
N GLN A 68 1.67 3.82 -8.33
CA GLN A 68 1.28 3.42 -9.69
C GLN A 68 -0.23 3.18 -9.83
N TYR A 69 -0.89 2.66 -8.78
CA TYR A 69 -2.31 2.27 -8.81
C TYR A 69 -3.25 3.25 -8.09
N ARG A 70 -2.73 4.33 -7.51
CA ARG A 70 -3.51 5.35 -6.80
C ARG A 70 -4.67 5.88 -7.66
N GLY A 71 -5.87 5.83 -7.10
CA GLY A 71 -7.10 6.32 -7.74
C GLY A 71 -7.57 5.50 -8.96
N LYS A 72 -6.92 4.38 -9.31
CA LYS A 72 -7.38 3.51 -10.40
C LYS A 72 -8.57 2.67 -9.93
N PRO A 73 -9.73 2.74 -10.62
CA PRO A 73 -10.87 1.88 -10.30
C PRO A 73 -10.48 0.41 -10.45
N GLY A 74 -10.92 -0.44 -9.50
CA GLY A 74 -10.66 -1.88 -9.54
C GLY A 74 -9.21 -2.30 -9.27
N ALA A 75 -8.34 -1.39 -8.81
CA ALA A 75 -6.95 -1.72 -8.51
C ALA A 75 -6.80 -2.87 -7.51
N GLN A 76 -7.60 -2.89 -6.44
CA GLN A 76 -7.55 -3.95 -5.44
C GLN A 76 -7.87 -5.32 -6.06
N ASP A 77 -8.97 -5.42 -6.81
CA ASP A 77 -9.37 -6.67 -7.47
C ASP A 77 -8.31 -7.16 -8.46
N PHE A 78 -7.79 -6.26 -9.28
CA PHE A 78 -6.75 -6.57 -10.24
C PHE A 78 -5.48 -7.07 -9.56
N LEU A 79 -4.99 -6.36 -8.54
CA LEU A 79 -3.77 -6.72 -7.83
C LEU A 79 -3.94 -7.99 -7.00
N THR A 80 -5.10 -8.22 -6.39
CA THR A 80 -5.41 -9.50 -5.73
C THR A 80 -5.29 -10.67 -6.71
N ARG A 81 -5.84 -10.52 -7.93
CA ARG A 81 -5.69 -11.54 -8.97
C ARG A 81 -4.23 -11.77 -9.32
N VAL A 82 -3.46 -10.71 -9.53
CA VAL A 82 -2.02 -10.80 -9.80
C VAL A 82 -1.28 -11.52 -8.66
N VAL A 83 -1.63 -11.26 -7.39
CA VAL A 83 -1.05 -11.98 -6.24
C VAL A 83 -1.34 -13.48 -6.32
N LEU A 84 -2.59 -13.87 -6.56
CA LEU A 84 -2.98 -15.27 -6.55
C LEU A 84 -2.48 -16.05 -7.77
N GLU A 85 -2.61 -15.45 -8.96
CA GLU A 85 -2.35 -16.09 -10.25
C GLU A 85 -0.92 -15.84 -10.77
N GLY A 86 -0.19 -14.92 -10.16
CA GLY A 86 1.13 -14.49 -10.61
C GLY A 86 1.06 -13.39 -11.67
N SER A 87 2.23 -12.95 -12.13
CA SER A 87 2.36 -11.95 -13.19
C SER A 87 3.00 -12.53 -14.46
N SER A 88 2.66 -11.95 -15.61
CA SER A 88 3.19 -12.39 -16.90
C SER A 88 4.65 -11.96 -17.08
N PRO A 89 5.55 -12.85 -17.55
CA PRO A 89 6.93 -12.49 -17.87
C PRO A 89 7.05 -11.61 -19.12
N TYR A 90 5.99 -11.52 -19.94
CA TYR A 90 6.01 -10.76 -21.20
C TYR A 90 5.37 -9.38 -21.09
N SER A 91 4.50 -9.17 -20.10
CA SER A 91 3.69 -7.96 -19.95
C SER A 91 3.76 -7.39 -18.53
N SER A 92 4.99 -7.13 -18.06
CA SER A 92 5.22 -6.52 -16.76
C SER A 92 5.26 -4.99 -16.85
N HIS A 93 4.44 -4.31 -16.04
CA HIS A 93 4.51 -2.86 -15.82
C HIS A 93 5.83 -2.40 -15.16
N TRP A 94 6.64 -3.36 -14.71
CA TRP A 94 7.90 -3.13 -13.99
C TRP A 94 9.13 -3.50 -14.82
N LYS A 95 8.96 -3.78 -16.12
CA LYS A 95 10.08 -4.11 -17.02
C LYS A 95 11.17 -3.04 -16.97
N GLY A 96 12.41 -3.47 -16.70
CA GLY A 96 13.57 -2.58 -16.58
C GLY A 96 13.65 -1.78 -15.27
N LYS A 97 12.75 -2.02 -14.31
CA LYS A 97 12.79 -1.43 -12.96
C LYS A 97 13.07 -2.47 -11.87
N VAL A 98 12.88 -3.75 -12.21
CA VAL A 98 13.05 -4.88 -11.31
C VAL A 98 13.79 -5.98 -12.06
N SER A 99 14.52 -6.82 -11.31
CA SER A 99 15.27 -7.95 -11.86
C SER A 99 14.41 -9.21 -12.03
N GLY A 100 13.29 -9.32 -11.31
CA GLY A 100 12.34 -10.43 -11.45
C GLY A 100 11.55 -10.36 -12.76
N LEU A 101 11.58 -11.44 -13.53
CA LEU A 101 10.83 -11.54 -14.79
C LEU A 101 9.31 -11.57 -14.56
N SER A 102 8.88 -12.34 -13.57
CA SER A 102 7.49 -12.60 -13.24
C SER A 102 7.37 -13.00 -11.77
N MET A 103 6.23 -12.64 -11.16
CA MET A 103 5.85 -13.14 -9.85
C MET A 103 5.16 -14.50 -10.03
N PRO A 104 5.59 -15.56 -9.34
CA PRO A 104 4.90 -16.85 -9.40
C PRO A 104 3.48 -16.76 -8.78
N PRO A 105 2.57 -17.68 -9.12
CA PRO A 105 1.27 -17.78 -8.46
C PRO A 105 1.43 -18.06 -6.96
N ASN A 106 0.71 -17.31 -6.10
CA ASN A 106 0.83 -17.43 -4.64
C ASN A 106 -0.40 -18.07 -3.97
N ALA A 107 -1.36 -18.60 -4.73
CA ALA A 107 -2.57 -19.22 -4.17
C ALA A 107 -2.30 -20.41 -3.21
N SER A 108 -1.09 -21.01 -3.24
CA SER A 108 -0.65 -22.02 -2.28
C SER A 108 -0.07 -21.44 -0.98
N ALA A 109 0.33 -20.17 -0.98
CA ALA A 109 0.98 -19.49 0.15
C ALA A 109 0.05 -18.52 0.88
N ILE A 110 -1.04 -18.07 0.25
CA ILE A 110 -1.99 -17.12 0.82
C ILE A 110 -3.41 -17.36 0.29
N LYS A 111 -4.42 -17.21 1.17
CA LYS A 111 -5.84 -17.27 0.80
C LYS A 111 -6.28 -15.97 0.14
N GLU A 112 -7.30 -16.00 -0.71
CA GLU A 112 -7.82 -14.80 -1.38
C GLU A 112 -8.26 -13.70 -0.39
N THR A 113 -8.87 -14.08 0.73
CA THR A 113 -9.30 -13.13 1.77
C THR A 113 -8.11 -12.34 2.33
N ASP A 114 -7.02 -13.03 2.64
CA ASP A 114 -5.81 -12.44 3.21
C ASP A 114 -5.04 -11.65 2.15
N ALA A 115 -5.03 -12.14 0.90
CA ALA A 115 -4.47 -11.42 -0.24
C ALA A 115 -5.20 -10.09 -0.49
N ARG A 116 -6.54 -10.06 -0.37
CA ARG A 116 -7.32 -8.80 -0.48
C ARG A 116 -6.98 -7.81 0.62
N LEU A 117 -6.83 -8.28 1.86
CA LEU A 117 -6.43 -7.43 2.98
C LEU A 117 -5.02 -6.86 2.75
N LEU A 118 -4.07 -7.72 2.38
CA LEU A 118 -2.70 -7.31 2.11
C LEU A 118 -2.62 -6.31 0.95
N VAL A 119 -3.34 -6.54 -0.14
CA VAL A 119 -3.41 -5.61 -1.27
C VAL A 119 -4.05 -4.27 -0.88
N SER A 120 -5.12 -4.29 -0.08
CA SER A 120 -5.73 -3.07 0.45
C SER A 120 -4.72 -2.24 1.24
N TRP A 121 -3.95 -2.90 2.09
CA TRP A 121 -2.92 -2.27 2.88
C TRP A 121 -1.77 -1.74 2.00
N ILE A 122 -1.29 -2.52 1.02
CA ILE A 122 -0.28 -2.09 0.05
C ILE A 122 -0.72 -0.81 -0.66
N LEU A 123 -1.96 -0.78 -1.17
CA LEU A 123 -2.51 0.40 -1.84
C LEU A 123 -2.64 1.62 -0.92
N SER A 124 -2.62 1.41 0.40
CA SER A 124 -2.68 2.49 1.38
C SER A 124 -1.33 3.13 1.74
N LEU A 125 -0.22 2.53 1.30
CA LEU A 125 1.13 2.97 1.64
C LEU A 125 1.51 4.28 0.94
N GLY A 126 2.14 5.19 1.69
CA GLY A 126 2.69 6.44 1.15
C GLY A 126 1.61 7.42 0.64
N GLN A 127 0.37 7.25 1.10
CA GLN A 127 -0.73 8.18 0.86
C GLN A 127 -0.71 9.36 1.82
#